data_AF-A0A952VLB4-F1
#
_entry.id   AF-A0A952VLB4-F1
#
_cell.length_a   1.000
_cell.length_b   1.000
_cell.length_c   1.000
_cell.angle_alpha   90.00
_cell.angle_beta   90.00
_cell.angle_gamma   90.00
#
_symmetry.space_group_name_H-M   'P 1'
#
loop_
_entity.id
_entity.type
_entity.pdbx_description
1 polymer ?
#
loop_
_entity_poly.entity_id
_entity_poly.type
_entity_poly.pdbx_seq_one_letter_code
_entity_poly.pdbx_strand_id
1 'polypeptide(L)'
;MVGRSTSGSKRGEARSRPAFRMSTNPETDAKGARQVVVDFMTSMLLHDILFGTAPTPGPCLHTTTLRFVEDFFERMQPRDPAEELLVSQMLMAHARTVRLTMMATSASDLDHIRILNEHAERASNTYRRLMLTLTDYRRPAKQGDTITAIQQANFASQQVVLNGDSHGTKNTTNEQGCDAGQAASPVSLESSGARVLAECCPEPAALGALDRAEVG
;
A
#
# COMPACT_ATOMS: atom_id res chain seq x y z
N MET A 1 -30.37 59.60 2.61
CA MET A 1 -29.67 59.31 3.89
C MET A 1 -28.91 58.01 3.70
N VAL A 2 -27.58 58.04 3.50
CA VAL A 2 -26.54 57.84 4.54
C VAL A 2 -26.71 56.47 5.24
N GLY A 3 -25.79 55.51 5.22
CA GLY A 3 -24.41 55.46 4.72
C GLY A 3 -23.66 54.20 5.21
N ARG A 4 -22.38 54.11 4.80
CA ARG A 4 -21.23 53.32 5.32
C ARG A 4 -21.35 51.79 5.34
N SER A 5 -20.62 51.02 4.53
CA SER A 5 -19.14 50.86 4.40
C SER A 5 -18.42 50.52 5.71
N THR A 6 -18.01 49.25 5.86
CA THR A 6 -16.73 48.85 6.46
C THR A 6 -16.21 47.57 5.82
N SER A 7 -15.20 47.70 4.96
CA SER A 7 -14.39 46.64 4.38
C SER A 7 -13.27 46.26 5.35
N GLY A 8 -13.42 45.14 6.06
CA GLY A 8 -12.40 44.58 6.95
C GLY A 8 -11.37 43.74 6.18
N SER A 9 -10.35 44.38 5.64
CA SER A 9 -9.19 43.71 5.02
C SER A 9 -8.27 43.15 6.12
N LYS A 10 -8.37 41.84 6.39
CA LYS A 10 -7.45 41.13 7.29
C LYS A 10 -6.16 40.84 6.53
N ARG A 11 -5.08 41.56 6.90
CA ARG A 11 -3.71 41.29 6.44
C ARG A 11 -3.34 39.84 6.73
N GLY A 12 -3.07 39.10 5.67
CA GLY A 12 -2.56 37.73 5.73
C GLY A 12 -1.19 37.71 6.40
N GLU A 13 -1.15 37.08 7.56
CA GLU A 13 0.06 36.73 8.29
C GLU A 13 0.77 35.65 7.47
N ALA A 14 1.80 36.06 6.72
CA ALA A 14 2.65 35.18 5.94
C ALA A 14 3.42 34.27 6.91
N ARG A 15 2.80 33.16 7.31
CA ARG A 15 3.47 32.07 7.99
C ARG A 15 4.58 31.57 7.07
N SER A 16 5.80 32.02 7.36
CA SER A 16 7.05 31.51 6.81
C SER A 16 7.03 29.99 6.96
N ARG A 17 6.67 29.29 5.89
CA ARG A 17 6.80 27.84 5.82
C ARG A 17 8.31 27.57 5.89
N PRO A 18 8.79 26.72 6.81
CA PRO A 18 10.20 26.36 6.83
C PRO A 18 10.55 25.82 5.45
N ALA A 19 11.55 26.44 4.81
CA ALA A 19 12.08 25.96 3.55
C ALA A 19 12.55 24.53 3.80
N PHE A 20 11.88 23.57 3.15
CA PHE A 20 12.27 22.17 3.17
C PHE A 20 13.65 22.08 2.53
N ARG A 21 14.69 22.12 3.38
CA ARG A 21 16.08 22.10 2.96
C ARG A 21 16.42 20.64 2.66
N MET A 22 16.25 20.27 1.40
CA MET A 22 16.60 18.95 0.87
C MET A 22 18.10 18.75 1.06
N SER A 23 18.47 17.91 2.02
CA SER A 23 19.85 17.56 2.36
C SER A 23 20.40 16.65 1.27
N THR A 24 21.38 17.10 0.48
CA THR A 24 21.87 16.39 -0.72
C THR A 24 22.87 15.26 -0.44
N ASN A 25 22.82 14.63 0.74
CA ASN A 25 23.69 13.50 1.06
C ASN A 25 22.98 12.20 0.62
N PRO A 26 23.36 11.59 -0.52
CA PRO A 26 22.62 10.48 -1.12
C PRO A 26 22.59 9.22 -0.23
N GLU A 27 23.60 9.05 0.62
CA GLU A 27 23.73 7.87 1.47
C GLU A 27 22.86 7.94 2.74
N THR A 28 22.58 9.15 3.23
CA THR A 28 21.59 9.38 4.30
C THR A 28 20.15 9.40 3.78
N ASP A 29 19.96 9.67 2.49
CA ASP A 29 18.62 9.86 1.89
C ASP A 29 17.89 8.52 1.65
N ALA A 30 18.63 7.49 1.20
CA ALA A 30 18.05 6.15 1.00
C ALA A 30 17.57 5.52 2.32
N LYS A 31 18.32 5.71 3.42
CA LYS A 31 17.88 5.29 4.77
C LYS A 31 16.70 6.13 5.26
N GLY A 32 16.65 7.41 4.91
CA GLY A 32 15.56 8.32 5.23
C GLY A 32 14.23 7.88 4.59
N ALA A 33 14.24 7.51 3.30
CA ALA A 33 13.04 7.05 2.61
C ALA A 33 12.43 5.79 3.25
N ARG A 34 13.27 4.82 3.61
CA ARG A 34 12.84 3.63 4.37
C ARG A 34 12.23 4.00 5.71
N GLN A 35 12.90 4.89 6.45
CA GLN A 35 12.42 5.32 7.76
C GLN A 35 11.07 6.04 7.66
N VAL A 36 10.86 6.88 6.65
CA VAL A 36 9.56 7.55 6.45
C VAL A 36 8.44 6.56 6.15
N VAL A 37 8.71 5.50 5.38
CA VAL A 37 7.72 4.44 5.11
C VAL A 37 7.44 3.63 6.38
N VAL A 38 8.47 3.30 7.15
CA VAL A 38 8.35 2.62 8.44
C VAL A 38 7.57 3.47 9.44
N ASP A 39 7.89 4.75 9.55
CA ASP A 39 7.24 5.73 10.43
C ASP A 39 5.79 5.97 9.99
N PHE A 40 5.51 6.02 8.69
CA PHE A 40 4.15 6.14 8.18
C PHE A 40 3.33 4.87 8.42
N MET A 41 3.90 3.69 8.17
CA MET A 41 3.26 2.39 8.44
C MET A 41 3.00 2.21 9.93
N THR A 42 3.98 2.49 10.78
CA THR A 42 3.82 2.45 12.23
C THR A 42 2.84 3.52 12.70
N SER A 43 2.85 4.73 12.14
CA SER A 43 1.86 5.76 12.47
C SER A 43 0.46 5.38 12.01
N MET A 44 0.28 4.75 10.86
CA MET A 44 -1.02 4.28 10.37
C MET A 44 -1.55 3.16 11.29
N LEU A 45 -0.69 2.18 11.59
CA LEU A 45 -1.00 1.10 12.54
C LEU A 45 -1.27 1.64 13.95
N LEU A 46 -0.50 2.62 14.43
CA LEU A 46 -0.67 3.24 15.74
C LEU A 46 -1.93 4.09 15.81
N HIS A 47 -2.26 4.85 14.77
CA HIS A 47 -3.49 5.65 14.73
C HIS A 47 -4.71 4.73 14.88
N ASP A 48 -4.72 3.57 14.24
CA ASP A 48 -5.85 2.65 14.37
C ASP A 48 -5.91 1.89 15.70
N ILE A 49 -4.79 1.73 16.40
CA ILE A 49 -4.80 1.26 17.80
C ILE A 49 -5.22 2.40 18.75
N LEU A 50 -4.91 3.65 18.41
CA LEU A 50 -5.31 4.81 19.21
C LEU A 50 -6.82 5.12 19.09
N PHE A 51 -7.45 4.80 17.96
CA PHE A 51 -8.87 5.06 17.71
C PHE A 51 -9.75 3.80 17.71
N GLY A 52 -9.16 2.60 17.64
CA GLY A 52 -9.82 1.32 17.90
C GLY A 52 -9.55 0.88 19.34
N THR A 53 -10.56 0.38 20.03
CA THR A 53 -10.55 -0.01 21.46
C THR A 53 -9.60 -1.15 21.87
N ALA A 54 -8.58 -1.45 21.06
CA ALA A 54 -7.63 -2.50 21.33
C ALA A 54 -6.59 -2.04 22.38
N PRO A 55 -6.15 -2.95 23.28
CA PRO A 55 -5.11 -2.67 24.25
C PRO A 55 -3.84 -2.20 23.51
N THR A 56 -3.15 -1.22 24.11
CA THR A 56 -1.88 -0.69 23.62
C THR A 56 -0.97 -1.84 23.18
N PRO A 57 -0.39 -1.78 21.97
CA PRO A 57 0.44 -2.85 21.47
C PRO A 57 1.60 -3.03 22.44
N GLY A 58 1.76 -4.24 22.95
CA GLY A 58 2.93 -4.56 23.77
C GLY A 58 4.20 -4.24 22.98
N PRO A 59 5.32 -3.93 23.67
CA PRO A 59 6.59 -3.60 23.02
C PRO A 59 7.08 -4.68 22.03
N CYS A 60 6.61 -5.93 22.18
CA CYS A 60 6.88 -7.02 21.26
C CYS A 60 6.30 -6.84 19.84
N LEU A 61 5.13 -6.20 19.69
CA LEU A 61 4.48 -6.08 18.39
C LEU A 61 5.27 -5.14 17.46
N HIS A 62 5.80 -4.06 18.02
CA HIS A 62 6.63 -3.10 17.26
C HIS A 62 7.87 -3.78 16.68
N THR A 63 8.61 -4.56 17.49
CA THR A 63 9.80 -5.28 17.03
C THR A 63 9.49 -6.31 15.94
N THR A 64 8.35 -6.99 16.04
CA THR A 64 7.92 -7.97 15.02
C THR A 64 7.54 -7.28 13.72
N THR A 65 6.85 -6.13 13.78
CA THR A 65 6.54 -5.34 12.58
C THR A 65 7.80 -4.86 11.88
N LEU A 66 8.78 -4.32 12.63
CA LEU A 66 10.06 -3.89 12.05
C LEU A 66 10.78 -5.05 11.36
N ARG A 67 10.90 -6.21 12.02
CA ARG A 67 11.51 -7.42 11.43
C ARG A 67 10.78 -7.90 10.19
N PHE A 68 9.45 -7.84 10.17
CA PHE A 68 8.67 -8.21 8.99
C PHE A 68 8.94 -7.26 7.82
N VAL A 69 9.00 -5.95 8.07
CA VAL A 69 9.33 -4.96 7.04
C VAL A 69 10.75 -5.22 6.51
N GLU A 70 11.72 -5.44 7.39
CA GLU A 70 13.11 -5.75 7.01
C GLU A 70 13.19 -7.01 6.15
N ASP A 71 12.61 -8.13 6.59
CA ASP A 71 12.54 -9.40 5.85
C ASP A 71 11.83 -9.23 4.50
N PHE A 72 10.77 -8.42 4.45
CA PHE A 72 10.08 -8.11 3.20
C PHE A 72 10.98 -7.38 2.20
N PHE A 73 11.68 -6.33 2.63
CA PHE A 73 12.62 -5.61 1.76
C PHE A 73 13.84 -6.46 1.37
N GLU A 74 14.32 -7.31 2.26
CA GLU A 74 15.41 -8.24 2.00
C GLU A 74 15.04 -9.26 0.92
N ARG A 75 13.81 -9.79 0.95
CA ARG A 75 13.30 -10.71 -0.08
C ARG A 75 13.04 -10.01 -1.41
N MET A 76 12.54 -8.78 -1.37
CA MET A 76 12.21 -8.05 -2.59
C MET A 76 13.45 -7.51 -3.30
N GLN A 77 14.53 -7.13 -2.59
CA GLN A 77 15.77 -6.62 -3.18
C GLN A 77 15.57 -5.50 -4.22
N PRO A 78 14.96 -4.35 -3.86
CA PRO A 78 14.82 -3.24 -4.79
C PRO A 78 16.19 -2.70 -5.24
N ARG A 79 16.35 -2.43 -6.54
CA ARG A 79 17.63 -2.02 -7.16
C ARG A 79 17.83 -0.51 -7.21
N ASP A 80 16.74 0.23 -7.21
CA ASP A 80 16.72 1.68 -7.37
C ASP A 80 15.59 2.31 -6.53
N PRO A 81 15.58 3.65 -6.31
CA PRO A 81 14.59 4.30 -5.46
C PRO A 81 13.16 4.24 -6.01
N ALA A 82 12.96 4.10 -7.33
CA ALA A 82 11.62 3.98 -7.90
C ALA A 82 11.02 2.60 -7.57
N GLU A 83 11.85 1.55 -7.66
CA GLU A 83 11.50 0.21 -7.24
C GLU A 83 11.22 0.14 -5.73
N GLU A 84 12.03 0.81 -4.92
CA GLU A 84 11.83 0.91 -3.47
C GLU A 84 10.49 1.55 -3.10
N LEU A 85 10.10 2.62 -3.80
CA LEU A 85 8.78 3.23 -3.64
C LEU A 85 7.65 2.26 -4.01
N LEU A 86 7.81 1.50 -5.10
CA LEU A 86 6.80 0.54 -5.55
C LEU A 86 6.63 -0.61 -4.56
N VAL A 87 7.75 -1.14 -4.03
CA VAL A 87 7.76 -2.17 -2.97
C VAL A 87 7.11 -1.64 -1.69
N SER A 88 7.37 -0.37 -1.33
CA SER A 88 6.74 0.30 -0.18
C SER A 88 5.22 0.40 -0.33
N GLN A 89 4.74 0.82 -1.51
CA GLN A 89 3.31 0.89 -1.82
C GLN A 89 2.63 -0.48 -1.77
N MET A 90 3.32 -1.51 -2.27
CA MET A 90 2.86 -2.88 -2.24
C MET A 90 2.75 -3.41 -0.80
N LEU A 91 3.74 -3.13 0.05
CA LEU A 91 3.70 -3.48 1.47
C LEU A 91 2.52 -2.80 2.20
N MET A 92 2.27 -1.51 1.92
CA MET A 92 1.11 -0.79 2.46
C MET A 92 -0.22 -1.38 2.00
N ALA A 93 -0.34 -1.75 0.72
CA ALA A 93 -1.54 -2.39 0.18
C ALA A 93 -1.80 -3.74 0.86
N HIS A 94 -0.75 -4.55 1.08
CA HIS A 94 -0.86 -5.83 1.78
C HIS A 94 -1.30 -5.65 3.24
N ALA A 95 -0.67 -4.73 3.97
CA ALA A 95 -1.04 -4.42 5.36
C ALA A 95 -2.50 -3.96 5.47
N ARG A 96 -2.97 -3.16 4.50
CA ARG A 96 -4.37 -2.74 4.43
C ARG A 96 -5.32 -3.92 4.22
N THR A 97 -5.00 -4.86 3.33
CA THR A 97 -5.83 -6.06 3.13
C THR A 97 -5.93 -6.88 4.42
N VAL A 98 -4.80 -7.20 5.05
CA VAL A 98 -4.77 -7.97 6.31
C VAL A 98 -5.63 -7.29 7.37
N ARG A 99 -5.49 -5.96 7.51
CA ARG A 99 -6.27 -5.19 8.47
C ARG A 99 -7.77 -5.25 8.19
N LEU A 100 -8.20 -5.02 6.95
CA LEU A 100 -9.62 -5.03 6.60
C LEU A 100 -10.23 -6.42 6.85
N THR A 101 -9.49 -7.48 6.57
CA THR A 101 -9.90 -8.86 6.89
C THR A 101 -10.03 -9.07 8.40
N MET A 102 -9.07 -8.59 9.22
CA MET A 102 -9.18 -8.67 10.68
C MET A 102 -10.41 -7.91 11.19
N MET A 103 -10.66 -6.69 10.69
CA MET A 103 -11.85 -5.90 11.05
C MET A 103 -13.13 -6.65 10.68
N ALA A 104 -13.18 -7.27 9.49
CA ALA A 104 -14.34 -8.06 9.05
C ALA A 104 -14.61 -9.25 9.98
N THR A 105 -13.57 -9.93 10.49
CA THR A 105 -13.74 -11.04 11.44
C THR A 105 -14.26 -10.61 12.82
N SER A 106 -14.02 -9.35 13.20
CA SER A 106 -14.46 -8.79 14.49
C SER A 106 -15.82 -8.10 14.42
N ALA A 107 -16.32 -7.80 13.23
CA ALA A 107 -17.59 -7.12 13.04
C ALA A 107 -18.76 -8.08 13.29
N SER A 108 -19.80 -7.61 13.99
CA SER A 108 -21.02 -8.38 14.26
C SER A 108 -22.14 -8.11 13.23
N ASP A 109 -22.10 -6.95 12.58
CA ASP A 109 -23.11 -6.53 11.62
C ASP A 109 -22.80 -7.04 10.21
N LEU A 110 -23.78 -7.68 9.56
CA LEU A 110 -23.63 -8.30 8.25
C LEU A 110 -23.34 -7.27 7.15
N ASP A 111 -23.99 -6.10 7.21
CA ASP A 111 -23.78 -5.04 6.22
C ASP A 111 -22.35 -4.49 6.31
N HIS A 112 -21.83 -4.30 7.53
CA HIS A 112 -20.45 -3.92 7.76
C HIS A 112 -19.44 -4.97 7.27
N ILE A 113 -19.68 -6.26 7.54
CA ILE A 113 -18.82 -7.36 7.06
C ILE A 113 -18.73 -7.33 5.53
N ARG A 114 -19.87 -7.15 4.85
CA ARG A 114 -19.92 -7.07 3.38
C ARG A 114 -19.08 -5.91 2.84
N ILE A 115 -19.25 -4.71 3.41
CA ILE A 115 -18.49 -3.52 3.00
C ILE A 115 -16.99 -3.72 3.23
N LEU A 116 -16.60 -4.25 4.39
CA LEU A 116 -15.20 -4.50 4.72
C LEU A 116 -14.54 -5.50 3.77
N ASN A 117 -15.24 -6.58 3.42
CA ASN A 117 -14.75 -7.58 2.47
C ASN A 117 -14.59 -7.00 1.05
N GLU A 118 -15.55 -6.18 0.59
CA GLU A 118 -15.43 -5.49 -0.70
C GLU A 118 -14.21 -4.56 -0.73
N HIS A 119 -13.95 -3.83 0.35
CA HIS A 119 -12.74 -3.01 0.46
C HIS A 119 -11.45 -3.85 0.53
N ALA A 120 -11.48 -5.00 1.21
CA ALA A 120 -10.33 -5.91 1.29
C ALA A 120 -9.98 -6.47 -0.10
N GLU A 121 -10.99 -6.81 -0.90
CA GLU A 121 -10.85 -7.27 -2.28
C GLU A 121 -10.30 -6.18 -3.21
N ARG A 122 -10.79 -4.94 -3.08
CA ARG A 122 -10.21 -3.80 -3.82
C ARG A 122 -8.74 -3.59 -3.47
N ALA A 123 -8.37 -3.66 -2.19
CA ALA A 123 -6.99 -3.52 -1.74
C ALA A 123 -6.10 -4.67 -2.24
N SER A 124 -6.59 -5.91 -2.24
CA SER A 124 -5.85 -7.07 -2.75
C SER A 124 -5.64 -6.98 -4.27
N ASN A 125 -6.62 -6.45 -5.01
CA ASN A 125 -6.46 -6.18 -6.44
C ASN A 125 -5.39 -5.10 -6.70
N THR A 126 -5.34 -4.04 -5.89
CA THR A 126 -4.25 -3.06 -5.94
C THR A 126 -2.89 -3.71 -5.69
N TYR A 127 -2.77 -4.55 -4.68
CA TYR A 127 -1.54 -5.31 -4.40
C TYR A 127 -1.09 -6.15 -5.61
N ARG A 128 -2.02 -6.87 -6.24
CA ARG A 128 -1.75 -7.65 -7.46
C ARG A 128 -1.27 -6.77 -8.62
N ARG A 129 -1.89 -5.60 -8.85
CA ARG A 129 -1.48 -4.66 -9.90
C ARG A 129 -0.04 -4.17 -9.66
N LEU A 130 0.31 -3.82 -8.42
CA LEU A 130 1.66 -3.37 -8.05
C LEU A 130 2.72 -4.46 -8.30
N MET A 131 2.40 -5.73 -7.98
CA MET A 131 3.27 -6.88 -8.29
C MET A 131 3.54 -7.04 -9.80
N LEU A 132 2.51 -6.85 -10.63
CA LEU A 132 2.67 -6.88 -12.09
C LEU A 132 3.52 -5.70 -12.58
N THR A 133 3.23 -4.48 -12.10
CA THR A 133 4.02 -3.29 -12.41
C THR A 133 5.50 -3.47 -12.04
N LEU A 134 5.79 -4.12 -10.92
CA LEU A 134 7.16 -4.42 -10.50
C LEU A 134 7.84 -5.39 -11.47
N THR A 135 7.10 -6.41 -11.91
CA THR A 135 7.59 -7.41 -12.88
C THR A 135 7.87 -6.76 -14.23
N ASP A 136 6.98 -5.89 -14.68
CA ASP A 136 7.14 -5.14 -15.93
C ASP A 136 8.31 -4.16 -15.85
N TYR A 137 8.48 -3.48 -14.71
CA TYR A 137 9.60 -2.58 -14.46
C TYR A 137 10.95 -3.29 -14.49
N ARG A 138 11.03 -4.50 -13.89
CA ARG A 138 12.25 -5.33 -13.91
C ARG A 138 12.58 -5.94 -15.26
N ARG A 139 11.60 -6.02 -16.17
CA ARG A 139 11.80 -6.61 -17.49
C ARG A 139 12.54 -5.58 -18.36
N PRO A 140 13.75 -5.87 -18.86
CA PRO A 140 14.43 -4.96 -19.78
C PRO A 140 13.54 -4.74 -21.00
N ALA A 141 13.39 -3.49 -21.43
CA ALA A 141 12.65 -3.16 -22.63
C ALA A 141 13.18 -4.03 -23.77
N LYS A 142 12.33 -4.91 -24.31
CA LYS A 142 12.72 -5.77 -25.43
C LYS A 142 13.06 -4.85 -26.58
N GLN A 143 14.36 -4.76 -26.90
CA GLN A 143 14.85 -4.07 -28.09
C GLN A 143 14.21 -4.73 -29.31
N GLY A 144 13.10 -4.17 -29.80
CA GLY A 144 12.35 -4.72 -30.94
C GLY A 144 10.83 -4.55 -30.90
N ASP A 145 10.21 -4.34 -29.73
CA ASP A 145 8.73 -4.33 -29.63
C ASP A 145 8.09 -2.94 -29.85
N THR A 146 8.88 -1.88 -29.91
CA THR A 146 8.38 -0.51 -30.18
C THR A 146 9.43 0.32 -30.88
N ILE A 147 9.97 -0.20 -31.98
CA ILE A 147 10.31 0.70 -33.07
C ILE A 147 8.98 0.95 -33.77
N THR A 148 8.19 1.92 -33.26
CA THR A 148 7.35 2.69 -34.19
C THR A 148 8.35 3.27 -35.17
N ALA A 149 8.56 2.58 -36.28
CA ALA A 149 9.29 3.13 -37.39
C ALA A 149 8.47 4.35 -37.79
N ILE A 150 8.86 5.53 -37.31
CA ILE A 150 8.37 6.79 -37.82
C ILE A 150 8.92 6.82 -39.24
N GLN A 151 8.14 6.25 -40.17
CA GLN A 151 8.51 6.18 -41.56
C GLN A 151 8.31 7.60 -42.09
N GLN A 152 9.36 8.41 -41.96
CA GLN A 152 9.38 9.75 -42.54
C GLN A 152 9.46 9.57 -44.05
N ALA A 153 8.32 9.71 -44.73
CA ALA A 153 8.28 9.81 -46.17
C ALA A 153 8.32 11.30 -46.54
N ASN A 154 9.32 11.70 -47.33
CA ASN A 154 9.41 13.06 -47.85
C ASN A 154 8.69 13.10 -49.20
N PHE A 155 7.46 13.63 -49.23
CA PHE A 155 6.72 13.86 -50.46
C PHE A 155 6.81 15.34 -50.81
N ALA A 156 7.39 15.64 -51.98
CA ALA A 156 7.42 16.99 -52.55
C ALA A 156 7.99 18.10 -51.63
N SER A 157 9.10 17.83 -50.92
CA SER A 157 9.75 18.77 -49.98
C SER A 157 8.93 19.12 -48.73
N GLN A 158 7.83 18.40 -48.48
CA GLN A 158 7.12 18.47 -47.20
C GLN A 158 7.41 17.20 -46.40
N GLN A 159 7.92 17.40 -45.19
CA GLN A 159 8.11 16.33 -44.22
C GLN A 159 6.75 16.03 -43.57
N VAL A 160 6.09 14.96 -44.01
CA VAL A 160 4.86 14.48 -43.40
C VAL A 160 5.21 13.35 -42.45
N VAL A 161 5.01 13.58 -41.15
CA VAL A 161 5.13 12.54 -40.12
C VAL A 161 3.84 11.73 -40.15
N LEU A 162 3.87 10.59 -40.83
CA LEU A 162 2.79 9.61 -40.74
C LEU A 162 2.95 8.87 -39.42
N ASN A 163 2.15 9.24 -38.42
CA ASN A 163 1.91 8.38 -37.27
C ASN A 163 1.16 7.16 -37.82
N GLY A 164 1.88 6.08 -38.08
CA GLY A 164 1.25 4.81 -38.41
C GLY A 164 0.43 4.39 -37.21
N ASP A 165 -0.89 4.60 -37.27
CA ASP A 165 -1.86 4.03 -36.34
C ASP A 165 -1.73 2.51 -36.45
N SER A 166 -0.79 1.98 -35.68
CA SER A 166 -0.54 0.55 -35.57
C SER A 166 -1.65 0.00 -34.70
N HIS A 167 -2.84 -0.09 -35.30
CA HIS A 167 -3.97 -0.86 -34.83
C HIS A 167 -3.50 -2.31 -34.67
N GLY A 168 -3.05 -2.66 -33.46
CA GLY A 168 -2.52 -3.99 -33.21
C GLY A 168 -2.18 -4.31 -31.78
N THR A 169 -1.98 -3.32 -30.89
CA THR A 169 -1.96 -3.60 -29.46
C THR A 169 -3.39 -3.48 -28.94
N LYS A 170 -4.04 -4.64 -28.84
CA LYS A 170 -5.02 -4.90 -27.78
C LYS A 170 -4.32 -4.66 -26.44
N ASN A 171 -4.05 -3.41 -26.08
CA ASN A 171 -4.08 -2.99 -24.71
C ASN A 171 -5.56 -3.02 -24.33
N THR A 172 -6.05 -4.24 -24.08
CA THR A 172 -7.11 -4.44 -23.12
C THR A 172 -6.66 -3.73 -21.86
N THR A 173 -7.14 -2.50 -21.69
CA THR A 173 -7.17 -1.84 -20.40
C THR A 173 -7.77 -2.86 -19.44
N ASN A 174 -6.93 -3.39 -18.56
CA ASN A 174 -7.28 -4.24 -17.41
C ASN A 174 -8.05 -3.39 -16.37
N GLU A 175 -9.05 -2.67 -16.85
CA GLU A 175 -9.97 -1.85 -16.08
C GLU A 175 -11.42 -2.35 -16.29
N GLN A 176 -11.63 -3.40 -17.10
CA GLN A 176 -12.89 -4.16 -17.06
C GLN A 176 -12.94 -4.87 -15.72
N GLY A 177 -13.66 -4.24 -14.79
CA GLY A 177 -13.96 -4.77 -13.47
C GLY A 177 -14.44 -6.21 -13.57
N CYS A 178 -14.06 -6.99 -12.57
CA CYS A 178 -14.56 -8.34 -12.38
C CYS A 178 -16.09 -8.28 -12.36
N ASP A 179 -16.75 -8.71 -13.44
CA ASP A 179 -18.18 -8.97 -13.41
C ASP A 179 -18.41 -10.01 -12.31
N ALA A 180 -19.23 -9.64 -11.32
CA ALA A 180 -19.49 -10.36 -10.07
C ALA A 180 -20.22 -11.71 -10.24
N GLY A 181 -20.08 -12.37 -11.40
CA GLY A 181 -20.85 -13.55 -11.78
C GLY A 181 -20.07 -14.87 -11.89
N GLN A 182 -18.74 -14.87 -11.75
CA GLN A 182 -17.95 -16.09 -11.89
C GLN A 182 -17.66 -16.72 -10.52
N ALA A 183 -18.48 -17.71 -10.16
CA ALA A 183 -18.29 -18.56 -9.00
C ALA A 183 -16.90 -19.22 -9.05
N ALA A 184 -16.01 -18.79 -8.15
CA ALA A 184 -14.67 -19.32 -8.01
C ALA A 184 -14.71 -20.82 -7.67
N SER A 185 -13.92 -21.61 -8.38
CA SER A 185 -13.62 -22.99 -8.00
C SER A 185 -12.79 -22.99 -6.71
N PRO A 186 -13.00 -23.94 -5.79
CA PRO A 186 -12.27 -23.99 -4.52
C PRO A 186 -10.78 -24.21 -4.78
N VAL A 187 -9.97 -23.22 -4.43
CA VAL A 187 -8.51 -23.33 -4.44
C VAL A 187 -8.10 -24.14 -3.22
N SER A 188 -7.50 -25.31 -3.45
CA SER A 188 -6.88 -26.12 -2.39
C SER A 188 -5.73 -25.33 -1.75
N LEU A 189 -5.97 -24.90 -0.51
CA LEU A 189 -5.04 -24.15 0.31
C LEU A 189 -4.01 -25.13 0.90
N GLU A 190 -2.89 -25.36 0.22
CA GLU A 190 -1.77 -26.09 0.83
C GLU A 190 -1.07 -25.20 1.86
N SER A 191 -1.30 -25.58 3.12
CA SER A 191 -0.77 -25.01 4.36
C SER A 191 0.76 -25.10 4.43
N SER A 192 1.47 -24.05 4.02
CA SER A 192 2.94 -23.96 4.19
C SER A 192 3.42 -22.76 5.01
N GLY A 193 2.52 -21.95 5.57
CA GLY A 193 2.87 -20.68 6.25
C GLY A 193 2.81 -20.65 7.79
N ALA A 194 2.35 -21.71 8.46
CA ALA A 194 1.93 -21.62 9.86
C ALA A 194 3.05 -21.62 10.93
N ARG A 195 4.34 -21.61 10.55
CA ARG A 195 5.43 -21.83 11.50
C ARG A 195 6.02 -20.58 12.18
N VAL A 196 5.73 -19.36 11.72
CA VAL A 196 6.40 -18.15 12.24
C VAL A 196 5.65 -17.48 13.41
N LEU A 197 4.36 -17.78 13.64
CA LEU A 197 3.58 -17.11 14.70
C LEU A 197 3.64 -17.79 16.08
N ALA A 198 4.23 -18.99 16.18
CA ALA A 198 4.23 -19.75 17.44
C ALA A 198 5.24 -19.23 18.48
N GLU A 199 6.20 -18.39 18.11
CA GLU A 199 7.36 -18.07 18.95
C GLU A 199 7.25 -16.75 19.74
N CYS A 200 6.16 -15.98 19.56
CA CYS A 200 5.99 -14.68 20.21
C CYS A 200 4.90 -14.63 21.29
N CYS A 201 4.19 -15.73 21.55
CA CYS A 201 3.32 -15.83 22.72
C CYS A 201 4.15 -16.38 23.89
N PRO A 202 4.56 -15.56 24.88
CA PRO A 202 4.96 -16.13 26.16
C PRO A 202 3.78 -16.98 26.65
N GLU A 203 4.06 -18.24 26.94
CA GLU A 203 3.13 -19.17 27.59
C GLU A 203 2.43 -18.43 28.73
N PRO A 204 1.08 -18.39 28.78
CA PRO A 204 0.39 -17.64 29.81
C PRO A 204 0.79 -18.23 31.16
N ALA A 205 1.68 -17.54 31.87
CA ALA A 205 2.07 -17.87 33.22
C ALA A 205 0.78 -18.05 34.02
N ALA A 206 0.57 -19.28 34.48
CA ALA A 206 -0.62 -19.78 35.14
C ALA A 206 -1.31 -18.69 35.99
N LEU A 207 -2.45 -18.20 35.48
CA LEU A 207 -3.38 -17.39 36.24
C LEU A 207 -3.96 -18.34 37.29
N GLY A 208 -3.39 -18.22 38.50
CA GLY A 208 -3.63 -19.11 39.61
C GLY A 208 -5.11 -19.26 39.94
N ALA A 209 -5.48 -20.52 40.17
CA ALA A 209 -6.45 -20.98 41.15
C ALA A 209 -7.39 -19.89 41.72
N LEU A 210 -8.50 -19.63 41.02
CA LEU A 210 -9.68 -19.09 41.69
C LEU A 210 -10.32 -20.23 42.48
N ASP A 211 -9.96 -20.21 43.76
CA ASP A 211 -10.49 -21.00 44.85
C ASP A 211 -12.02 -20.99 44.83
N ARG A 212 -12.57 -22.19 44.66
CA ARG A 212 -14.01 -22.43 44.58
C ARG A 212 -14.54 -22.48 46.00
N ALA A 213 -14.85 -21.31 46.57
CA ALA A 213 -15.51 -21.21 47.86
C ALA A 213 -16.85 -21.97 47.81
N GLU A 214 -16.93 -23.03 48.61
CA GLU A 214 -18.15 -23.78 48.89
C GLU A 214 -19.22 -22.85 49.48
N VAL A 215 -20.41 -22.89 48.88
CA VAL A 215 -21.63 -22.34 49.47
C VAL A 215 -22.20 -23.43 50.37
N GLY A 216 -22.05 -23.23 51.68
CA GLY A 216 -22.87 -23.89 52.71
C GLY A 216 -24.17 -23.17 52.95
#